data_AF-A3DNL7-F1
#
_entry.id   AF-A3DNL7-F1
#
_cell.length_a   1.000
_cell.length_b   1.000
_cell.length_c   1.000
_cell.angle_alpha   90.00
_cell.angle_beta   90.00
_cell.angle_gamma   90.00
#
_symmetry.space_group_name_H-M   'P 1'
#
loop_
_entity.id
_entity.type
_entity.pdbx_description
1 polymer ?
#
loop_
_entity_poly.entity_id
_entity_poly.type
_entity_poly.pdbx_seq_one_letter_code
_entity_poly.pdbx_strand_id
1 'polypeptide(L)'
;MNEHIYDYLSNLRDLVNKYEELIDKLKYVKNASNSDPEKVDRIIPEIKGIIEKTTILLSQHEDIMTINSDVDENTQQYLKTYYNYLKLVSIPYTYDLLNELKQALIKNNYFKKAIKLDTLIKTMSQLT
;
A
#
# COMPACT_ATOMS: atom_id res chain seq x y z
N MET A 1 -22.60 9.26 -15.61
CA MET A 1 -22.70 7.91 -14.99
C MET A 1 -21.38 7.15 -15.13
N ASN A 2 -20.75 7.09 -16.32
CA ASN A 2 -19.46 6.42 -16.50
C ASN A 2 -18.22 7.18 -15.98
N GLU A 3 -18.30 8.49 -15.69
CA GLU A 3 -17.14 9.25 -15.18
C GLU A 3 -16.62 8.73 -13.84
N HIS A 4 -17.53 8.32 -12.94
CA HIS A 4 -17.14 7.80 -11.63
C HIS A 4 -16.31 6.51 -11.71
N ILE A 5 -16.56 5.64 -12.69
CA ILE A 5 -15.77 4.41 -12.83
C ILE A 5 -14.39 4.68 -13.43
N TYR A 6 -14.27 5.65 -14.34
CA TYR A 6 -12.98 6.04 -14.89
C TYR A 6 -12.11 6.77 -13.85
N ASP A 7 -12.72 7.60 -13.01
CA ASP A 7 -12.04 8.21 -11.87
C ASP A 7 -11.56 7.14 -10.88
N TYR A 8 -12.42 6.17 -10.57
CA TYR A 8 -12.06 5.04 -9.71
C TYR A 8 -10.93 4.20 -10.29
N LEU A 9 -10.98 3.89 -11.59
CA LEU A 9 -9.92 3.18 -12.31
C LEU A 9 -8.59 3.96 -12.26
N SER A 10 -8.62 5.27 -12.51
CA SER A 10 -7.44 6.12 -12.42
C SER A 10 -6.86 6.09 -11.01
N ASN A 11 -7.71 6.18 -9.99
CA ASN A 11 -7.28 6.11 -8.59
C ASN A 11 -6.66 4.75 -8.24
N LEU A 12 -7.19 3.64 -8.75
CA LEU A 12 -6.60 2.31 -8.57
C LEU A 12 -5.20 2.22 -9.20
N ARG A 13 -5.06 2.66 -10.45
CA ARG A 13 -3.76 2.69 -11.13
C ARG A 13 -2.75 3.55 -10.37
N ASP A 14 -3.15 4.75 -9.97
CA ASP A 14 -2.28 5.67 -9.25
C ASP A 14 -1.89 5.14 -7.87
N LEU A 15 -2.76 4.35 -7.24
CA LEU A 15 -2.45 3.67 -5.98
C LEU A 15 -1.45 2.53 -6.19
N VAL A 16 -1.60 1.73 -7.26
CA VAL A 16 -0.62 0.71 -7.65
C VAL A 16 0.76 1.32 -7.83
N ASN A 17 0.88 2.41 -8.60
CA ASN A 17 2.16 3.09 -8.83
C ASN A 17 2.77 3.60 -7.52
N LYS A 18 1.96 4.15 -6.61
CA LYS A 18 2.43 4.59 -5.29
C LYS A 18 2.95 3.44 -4.44
N TYR A 19 2.34 2.27 -4.52
CA TYR A 19 2.86 1.09 -3.85
C TYR A 19 4.18 0.63 -4.45
N GLU A 20 4.34 0.64 -5.76
CA GLU A 20 5.62 0.29 -6.42
C GLU A 20 6.74 1.22 -5.96
N GLU A 21 6.50 2.54 -5.98
CA GLU A 21 7.45 3.53 -5.45
C GLU A 21 7.77 3.31 -3.97
N LEU A 22 6.73 3.03 -3.16
CA LEU A 22 6.91 2.76 -1.73
C LEU A 22 7.74 1.50 -1.49
N ILE A 23 7.49 0.43 -2.25
CA ILE A 23 8.22 -0.83 -2.17
C ILE A 23 9.71 -0.60 -2.42
N ASP A 24 10.05 0.15 -3.46
CA ASP A 24 11.45 0.44 -3.76
C ASP A 24 12.11 1.32 -2.71
N LYS A 25 11.39 2.32 -2.19
CA LYS A 25 11.86 3.12 -1.05
C LYS A 25 12.05 2.27 0.20
N LEU A 26 11.15 1.34 0.50
CA LEU A 26 11.25 0.45 1.66
C LEU A 26 12.46 -0.47 1.56
N LYS A 27 12.74 -1.04 0.39
CA LYS A 27 13.97 -1.82 0.15
C LYS A 27 15.22 -0.98 0.45
N TYR A 28 15.25 0.26 -0.04
CA TYR A 28 16.36 1.19 0.23
C TYR A 28 16.49 1.52 1.72
N VAL A 29 15.38 1.90 2.38
CA VAL A 29 15.36 2.23 3.82
C VAL A 29 15.81 1.03 4.66
N LYS A 30 15.35 -0.19 4.34
CA LYS A 30 15.79 -1.42 5.01
C LYS A 30 17.30 -1.58 4.96
N ASN A 31 17.90 -1.44 3.78
CA ASN A 31 19.34 -1.57 3.60
C ASN A 31 20.13 -0.46 4.32
N ALA A 32 19.59 0.76 4.36
CA ALA A 32 20.24 1.91 4.99
C ALA A 32 19.99 2.01 6.51
N SER A 33 19.00 1.29 7.05
CA SER A 33 18.50 1.46 8.42
C SER A 33 19.55 1.23 9.51
N ASN A 34 20.60 0.46 9.23
CA ASN A 34 21.71 0.23 10.15
C ASN A 34 22.62 1.47 10.28
N SER A 35 22.87 2.16 9.17
CA SER A 35 23.77 3.33 9.13
C SER A 35 23.05 4.66 9.34
N ASP A 36 21.77 4.73 8.92
CA ASP A 36 20.94 5.93 9.02
C ASP A 36 19.50 5.52 9.41
N PRO A 37 19.26 5.24 10.69
CA PRO A 37 17.95 4.80 11.17
C PRO A 37 16.88 5.91 11.07
N GLU A 38 17.27 7.19 10.94
CA GLU A 38 16.33 8.32 10.81
C GLU A 38 15.55 8.27 9.49
N LYS A 39 16.05 7.56 8.47
CA LYS A 39 15.29 7.30 7.24
C LYS A 39 13.97 6.57 7.48
N VAL A 40 13.89 5.76 8.53
CA VAL A 40 12.64 5.10 8.93
C VAL A 40 11.60 6.13 9.35
N ASP A 41 12.00 7.13 10.13
CA ASP A 41 11.08 8.18 10.58
C ASP A 41 10.59 9.06 9.41
N ARG A 42 11.41 9.23 8.36
CA ARG A 42 11.05 9.99 7.16
C ARG A 42 10.04 9.29 6.26
N ILE A 43 10.04 7.96 6.20
CA ILE A 43 9.12 7.20 5.32
C ILE A 43 7.77 6.89 5.98
N ILE A 44 7.68 6.94 7.31
CA ILE A 44 6.44 6.67 8.05
C ILE A 44 5.23 7.49 7.58
N PRO A 45 5.32 8.83 7.39
CA PRO A 45 4.18 9.63 6.92
C PRO A 45 3.67 9.18 5.54
N GLU A 46 4.58 8.79 4.65
CA GLU A 46 4.24 8.31 3.31
C GLU A 46 3.47 6.98 3.37
N ILE A 47 3.95 6.03 4.18
CA ILE A 47 3.27 4.74 4.41
C ILE A 47 1.85 4.98 4.94
N LYS A 48 1.69 5.87 5.92
CA LYS A 48 0.37 6.22 6.47
C LYS A 48 -0.57 6.75 5.40
N GLY A 49 -0.12 7.73 4.62
CA GLY A 49 -0.92 8.32 3.56
C GLY A 49 -1.33 7.33 2.47
N ILE A 50 -0.48 6.34 2.17
CA ILE A 50 -0.81 5.26 1.24
C ILE A 50 -1.86 4.34 1.87
N ILE A 51 -1.66 3.86 3.11
CA ILE A 51 -2.63 3.01 3.83
C ILE A 51 -4.02 3.67 3.91
N GLU A 52 -4.08 4.95 4.27
CA GLU A 52 -5.34 5.70 4.36
C GLU A 52 -6.07 5.73 3.01
N LYS A 53 -5.36 6.03 1.93
CA LYS A 53 -5.91 6.03 0.57
C LYS A 53 -6.37 4.63 0.15
N THR A 54 -5.60 3.61 0.49
CA THR A 54 -5.96 2.21 0.22
C THR A 54 -7.25 1.83 0.92
N THR A 55 -7.38 2.13 2.21
CA THR A 55 -8.61 1.84 2.98
C THR A 55 -9.84 2.48 2.35
N ILE A 56 -9.75 3.77 1.99
CA ILE A 56 -10.85 4.49 1.35
C ILE A 56 -11.21 3.85 0.00
N LEU A 57 -10.21 3.63 -0.86
CA LEU A 57 -10.44 3.17 -2.22
C LEU A 57 -10.97 1.73 -2.27
N LEU A 58 -10.47 0.83 -1.40
CA LEU A 58 -10.96 -0.54 -1.34
C LEU A 58 -12.38 -0.61 -0.76
N SER A 59 -12.74 0.27 0.18
CA SER A 59 -14.10 0.30 0.74
C SER A 59 -15.19 0.66 -0.30
N GLN A 60 -14.80 1.36 -1.37
CA GLN A 60 -15.71 1.76 -2.45
C GLN A 60 -15.83 0.71 -3.56
N HIS A 61 -15.02 -0.36 -3.53
CA HIS A 61 -14.88 -1.28 -4.66
C HIS A 61 -16.19 -1.99 -5.01
N GLU A 62 -16.88 -2.57 -4.01
CA GLU A 62 -18.11 -3.33 -4.21
C GLU A 62 -19.24 -2.44 -4.76
N ASP A 63 -19.37 -1.22 -4.24
CA ASP A 63 -20.37 -0.26 -4.69
C ASP A 63 -20.13 0.16 -6.15
N ILE A 64 -18.88 0.46 -6.51
CA ILE A 64 -18.52 0.86 -7.88
C ILE A 64 -18.77 -0.28 -8.87
N MET A 65 -18.43 -1.52 -8.52
CA MET A 65 -18.66 -2.68 -9.38
C MET A 65 -20.15 -3.00 -9.55
N THR A 66 -20.97 -2.75 -8.52
CA THR A 66 -22.42 -3.02 -8.53
C THR A 66 -23.20 -1.98 -9.33
N ILE A 67 -22.85 -0.70 -9.20
CA ILE A 67 -23.58 0.42 -9.84
C ILE A 67 -23.29 0.52 -11.34
N ASN A 68 -22.17 -0.03 -11.81
CA ASN A 68 -21.67 0.15 -13.18
C ASN A 68 -21.61 -1.17 -13.96
N SER A 69 -22.68 -1.96 -13.92
CA SER A 69 -22.78 -3.26 -14.60
C SER A 69 -22.63 -3.19 -16.12
N ASP A 70 -22.89 -2.02 -16.72
CA ASP A 70 -22.94 -1.81 -18.18
C ASP A 70 -21.62 -1.28 -18.77
N VAL A 71 -20.53 -1.34 -18.01
CA VAL A 71 -19.21 -0.89 -18.45
C VAL A 71 -18.59 -1.89 -19.42
N ASP A 72 -17.83 -1.39 -20.39
CA ASP A 72 -17.18 -2.22 -21.39
C ASP A 72 -16.18 -3.23 -20.78
N GLU A 73 -16.02 -4.37 -21.46
CA GLU A 73 -15.22 -5.50 -20.99
C GLU A 73 -13.75 -5.11 -20.69
N ASN A 74 -13.16 -4.20 -21.48
CA ASN A 74 -11.78 -3.79 -21.27
C ASN A 74 -11.64 -3.02 -19.95
N THR A 75 -12.53 -2.07 -19.69
CA THR A 75 -12.52 -1.29 -18.45
C THR A 75 -12.73 -2.21 -17.23
N GLN A 76 -13.65 -3.18 -17.31
CA GLN A 76 -13.83 -4.19 -16.26
C GLN A 76 -12.55 -5.01 -16.01
N GLN A 77 -11.86 -5.41 -17.08
CA GLN A 77 -10.61 -6.16 -16.99
C GLN A 77 -9.50 -5.33 -16.34
N TYR A 78 -9.37 -4.04 -16.66
CA TYR A 78 -8.39 -3.16 -16.02
C TYR A 78 -8.67 -2.96 -14.53
N LEU A 79 -9.93 -2.72 -14.16
CA LEU A 79 -10.34 -2.60 -12.76
C LEU A 79 -9.95 -3.85 -11.96
N LYS A 80 -10.31 -5.03 -12.48
CA LYS A 80 -9.96 -6.31 -11.88
C LYS A 80 -8.45 -6.49 -11.76
N THR A 81 -7.70 -6.10 -12.79
CA THR A 81 -6.24 -6.23 -12.81
C THR A 81 -5.59 -5.37 -11.74
N TYR A 82 -5.90 -4.08 -11.67
CA TYR A 82 -5.31 -3.18 -10.67
C TYR A 82 -5.75 -3.53 -9.25
N TYR A 83 -7.03 -3.88 -9.05
CA TYR A 83 -7.52 -4.33 -7.76
C TYR A 83 -6.78 -5.59 -7.28
N ASN A 84 -6.64 -6.61 -8.14
CA ASN A 84 -5.92 -7.82 -7.82
C ASN A 84 -4.43 -7.56 -7.57
N TYR A 85 -3.81 -6.67 -8.34
CA TYR A 85 -2.41 -6.30 -8.11
C TYR A 85 -2.23 -5.70 -6.71
N LEU A 86 -3.13 -4.81 -6.28
CA LEU A 86 -3.10 -4.27 -4.92
C LEU A 86 -3.28 -5.37 -3.87
N LYS A 87 -4.35 -6.16 -3.98
CA LYS A 87 -4.76 -7.16 -2.97
C LYS A 87 -3.82 -8.35 -2.87
N LEU A 88 -3.27 -8.81 -3.99
CA LEU A 88 -2.49 -10.05 -4.05
C LEU A 88 -0.99 -9.81 -4.08
N VAL A 89 -0.53 -8.61 -4.47
CA VAL A 89 0.90 -8.32 -4.66
C VAL A 89 1.34 -7.11 -3.82
N SER A 90 0.82 -5.91 -4.12
CA SER A 90 1.34 -4.67 -3.54
C SER A 90 1.21 -4.61 -2.02
N ILE A 91 0.00 -4.87 -1.49
CA ILE A 91 -0.29 -4.81 -0.05
C ILE A 91 0.46 -5.92 0.70
N PRO A 92 0.37 -7.21 0.31
CA PRO A 92 1.11 -8.29 0.98
C PRO A 92 2.62 -8.06 0.97
N TYR A 93 3.19 -7.66 -0.17
CA TYR A 93 4.63 -7.48 -0.25
C TYR A 93 5.12 -6.28 0.59
N THR A 94 4.34 -5.20 0.63
CA THR A 94 4.65 -4.06 1.50
C THR A 94 4.58 -4.46 2.97
N TYR A 95 3.59 -5.25 3.35
CA TYR A 95 3.46 -5.80 4.71
C TYR A 95 4.68 -6.64 5.10
N ASP A 96 5.15 -7.52 4.22
CA ASP A 96 6.34 -8.33 4.45
C ASP A 96 7.60 -7.46 4.61
N LEU A 97 7.79 -6.47 3.73
CA LEU A 97 8.92 -5.54 3.81
C LEU A 97 8.93 -4.72 5.11
N LEU A 98 7.75 -4.29 5.59
CA LEU A 98 7.64 -3.59 6.87
C LEU A 98 8.01 -4.49 8.05
N ASN A 99 7.59 -5.77 8.02
CA ASN A 99 7.99 -6.75 9.02
C ASN A 99 9.51 -7.00 8.99
N GLU A 100 10.10 -7.18 7.82
CA GLU A 100 11.55 -7.34 7.67
C GLU A 100 12.32 -6.13 8.20
N LEU A 101 11.87 -4.90 7.86
CA LEU A 101 12.46 -3.67 8.37
C LEU A 101 12.35 -3.58 9.90
N LYS A 102 11.20 -3.93 10.47
CA LYS A 102 11.02 -4.00 11.92
C LYS A 102 12.02 -4.98 12.56
N GLN A 103 12.18 -6.18 12.00
CA GLN A 103 13.14 -7.16 12.52
C GLN A 103 14.58 -6.65 12.45
N ALA A 104 14.95 -5.98 11.36
CA ALA A 104 16.26 -5.34 11.24
C ALA A 104 16.47 -4.26 12.32
N LEU A 105 15.48 -3.43 12.60
CA LEU A 105 15.57 -2.41 13.65
C LEU A 105 15.71 -3.03 15.04
N ILE A 106 14.95 -4.09 15.35
CA ILE A 106 15.04 -4.84 16.61
C ILE A 106 16.45 -5.42 16.78
N LYS A 107 16.98 -6.08 15.75
CA LYS A 107 18.33 -6.68 15.76
C LYS A 107 19.43 -5.66 16.06
N ASN A 108 19.25 -4.41 15.64
CA ASN A 108 20.20 -3.32 15.88
C ASN A 108 19.83 -2.42 17.08
N ASN A 109 18.95 -2.87 17.97
CA ASN A 109 18.54 -2.17 19.19
C ASN A 109 17.78 -0.84 18.97
N TYR A 110 17.19 -0.62 17.78
CA TYR A 110 16.37 0.56 17.47
C TYR A 110 14.88 0.37 17.83
N PHE A 111 14.60 -0.06 19.07
CA PHE A 111 13.27 -0.47 19.52
C PHE A 111 12.18 0.60 19.37
N LYS A 112 12.49 1.87 19.66
CA LYS A 112 11.52 2.97 19.53
C LYS A 112 11.00 3.12 18.09
N LYS A 113 11.87 2.92 17.09
CA LYS A 113 11.52 2.98 15.67
C LYS A 113 10.74 1.72 15.25
N ALA A 114 11.13 0.55 15.76
CA ALA A 114 10.38 -0.69 15.54
C ALA A 114 8.93 -0.60 16.05
N ILE A 115 8.70 -0.02 17.23
CA ILE A 115 7.35 0.19 17.79
C ILE A 115 6.50 1.11 16.90
N LYS A 116 7.10 2.13 16.27
CA LYS A 116 6.34 2.99 15.33
C LYS A 116 5.85 2.21 14.11
N LEU A 117 6.60 1.20 13.67
CA LEU A 117 6.20 0.34 12.56
C LEU A 117 5.07 -0.62 12.96
N ASP A 118 4.95 -1.02 14.23
CA ASP A 118 3.91 -1.95 14.68
C ASP A 118 2.50 -1.46 14.37
N THR A 119 2.25 -0.15 14.56
CA THR A 119 0.93 0.42 14.24
C THR A 119 0.64 0.30 12.75
N LEU A 120 1.63 0.58 11.89
CA LEU A 120 1.47 0.50 10.43
C LEU A 120 1.26 -0.94 9.96
N ILE A 121 2.05 -1.86 10.49
CA ILE A 121 1.95 -3.30 10.20
C ILE A 121 0.57 -3.83 10.59
N LYS A 122 0.07 -3.45 11.77
CA LYS A 122 -1.26 -3.86 12.25
C LYS A 122 -2.38 -3.31 11.36
N THR A 123 -2.29 -2.08 10.91
CA THR A 123 -3.30 -1.53 9.97
C THR A 123 -3.20 -2.22 8.62
N MET A 124 -2.00 -2.46 8.11
CA MET A 124 -1.80 -3.11 6.81
C MET A 124 -2.25 -4.57 6.81
N SER A 125 -2.10 -5.30 7.92
CA SER A 125 -2.60 -6.68 8.03
C SER A 125 -4.11 -6.80 7.92
N GLN A 126 -4.86 -5.72 8.19
CA GLN A 126 -6.32 -5.69 8.00
C GLN A 126 -6.71 -5.49 6.53
N LEU A 127 -5.77 -5.01 5.70
CA LEU A 127 -5.95 -4.80 4.26
C LEU A 127 -5.47 -5.99 3.43
N THR A 128 -4.81 -6.96 4.06
CA THR A 128 -4.32 -8.19 3.42
C THR A 128 -5.46 -9.20 3.40
#